data_AF-Q3TMT1-F1
#
_entry.id   AF-Q3TMT1-F1
#
_cell.length_a   1.000
_cell.length_b   1.000
_cell.length_c   1.000
_cell.angle_alpha   90.00
_cell.angle_beta   90.00
_cell.angle_gamma   90.00
#
_symmetry.space_group_name_H-M   'P 1'
#
loop_
_entity.id
_entity.type
_entity.pdbx_description
1 polymer ?
#
loop_
_entity_poly.entity_id
_entity_poly.type
_entity_poly.pdbx_seq_one_letter_code
_entity_poly.pdbx_strand_id
1 'polypeptide(L)' 'MAYSQGGGKKKMCYYYDGDIGNYYYGQGHPMKPHRIRMTHNLLLNYGLYR' A
#
# COMPACT_ATOMS: atom_id res chain seq x y z
N MET A 1 -18.71 20.99 -0.25
CA MET A 1 -19.47 19.86 0.33
C MET A 1 -18.65 19.26 1.45
N ALA A 2 -18.91 19.67 2.69
CA ALA A 2 -18.27 19.11 3.87
C ALA A 2 -18.97 17.79 4.21
N TYR A 3 -18.27 16.66 4.05
CA TYR A 3 -18.79 15.39 4.52
C TYR A 3 -18.56 15.30 6.02
N SER A 4 -19.60 15.65 6.79
CA SER A 4 -19.76 15.13 8.14
C SER A 4 -19.79 13.60 8.04
N GLN A 5 -18.85 12.91 8.68
CA GLN A 5 -18.84 11.45 8.76
C GLN A 5 -18.97 11.08 10.23
N GLY A 6 -20.17 10.62 10.59
CA GLY A 6 -20.49 10.05 11.89
C GLY A 6 -19.56 8.89 12.27
N GLY A 7 -19.49 8.60 13.57
CA GLY A 7 -18.52 7.69 14.22
C GLY A 7 -18.66 6.20 13.90
N GLY A 8 -18.69 5.83 12.61
CA GLY A 8 -18.63 4.46 12.12
C GLY A 8 -17.30 4.15 11.42
N LYS A 9 -17.00 2.86 11.23
CA LYS A 9 -15.82 2.43 10.44
C LYS A 9 -15.98 2.91 9.00
N LYS A 10 -15.03 3.70 8.51
CA LYS A 10 -15.01 4.17 7.12
C LYS A 10 -14.64 3.01 6.18
N LYS A 11 -15.36 2.89 5.06
CA LYS A 11 -14.99 1.97 3.98
C LYS A 11 -13.70 2.46 3.32
N MET A 12 -12.70 1.61 3.20
CA MET A 12 -11.41 1.90 2.56
C MET A 12 -11.23 1.01 1.34
N CYS A 13 -10.63 1.56 0.28
CA CYS A 13 -10.20 0.81 -0.89
C CYS A 13 -8.67 0.82 -0.94
N TYR A 14 -8.05 -0.32 -1.19
CA TYR A 14 -6.61 -0.47 -1.32
C TYR A 14 -6.29 -1.12 -2.67
N TYR A 15 -5.36 -0.51 -3.42
CA TYR A 15 -4.93 -0.99 -4.73
C TYR A 15 -3.47 -1.41 -4.66
N TYR A 16 -3.16 -2.55 -5.28
CA TYR A 16 -1.82 -3.08 -5.36
C TYR A 16 -1.63 -3.83 -6.67
N ASP A 17 -0.50 -3.59 -7.32
CA ASP A 17 -0.02 -4.31 -8.50
C ASP A 17 1.17 -5.19 -8.07
N GLY A 18 1.11 -6.49 -8.37
CA GLY A 18 2.13 -7.46 -7.97
C GLY A 18 3.51 -7.19 -8.56
N ASP A 19 3.57 -6.54 -9.74
CA ASP A 19 4.82 -6.32 -10.45
C ASP A 19 5.56 -5.07 -9.98
N ILE A 20 4.90 -4.17 -9.23
CA ILE A 20 5.49 -2.89 -8.81
C ILE A 20 6.78 -3.07 -7.98
N GLY A 21 6.89 -4.17 -7.24
CA GLY A 21 8.05 -4.47 -6.40
C GLY A 21 9.30 -4.92 -7.17
N ASN A 22 9.16 -5.24 -8.46
CA ASN A 22 10.23 -5.79 -9.31
C ASN A 22 10.94 -4.71 -10.14
N TYR A 23 10.38 -3.50 -10.24
CA TYR A 23 11.03 -2.41 -10.97
C TYR A 23 12.30 -1.95 -10.25
N TYR A 24 13.38 -1.81 -11.02
CA TYR A 24 14.69 -1.42 -10.52
C TYR A 24 15.16 -0.13 -11.19
N TYR A 25 15.38 0.91 -10.38
CA TYR A 25 15.79 2.24 -10.84
C TYR A 25 17.30 2.33 -11.17
N GLY A 26 18.10 1.33 -10.81
CA GLY A 26 19.55 1.39 -10.95
C GLY A 26 20.31 1.37 -9.62
N GLN A 27 21.62 1.15 -9.74
CA GLN A 27 22.56 1.12 -8.63
C GLN A 27 22.74 2.53 -8.06
N GLY A 28 22.89 2.65 -6.73
CA GLY A 28 22.98 3.95 -6.05
C GLY A 28 21.66 4.76 -5.97
N HIS A 29 20.64 4.43 -6.76
CA HIS A 29 19.39 5.21 -6.77
C HIS A 29 18.59 5.03 -5.45
N PRO A 30 18.18 6.11 -4.76
CA PRO A 30 17.54 6.01 -3.45
C PRO A 30 16.11 5.45 -3.51
N MET A 31 15.40 5.65 -4.61
CA MET A 31 14.05 5.10 -4.81
C MET A 31 14.13 3.58 -5.06
N LYS A 32 13.51 2.79 -4.18
CA LYS A 32 13.38 1.33 -4.29
C LYS A 32 11.90 0.92 -4.30
N PRO A 33 11.30 0.62 -5.48
CA PRO A 33 9.90 0.19 -5.59
C PRO A 33 9.53 -1.03 -4.75
N HIS A 34 10.53 -1.88 -4.46
CA HIS A 34 10.42 -3.02 -3.54
C HIS A 34 9.76 -2.67 -2.19
N ARG A 35 9.91 -1.43 -1.70
CA ARG A 35 9.27 -0.96 -0.47
C ARG A 35 7.74 -1.15 -0.47
N ILE A 36 7.09 -1.01 -1.64
CA ILE A 36 5.63 -1.18 -1.78
C ILE A 36 5.25 -2.64 -1.53
N ARG A 37 6.02 -3.59 -2.10
CA ARG A 37 5.85 -5.03 -1.85
C ARG A 37 6.08 -5.40 -0.39
N MET A 38 7.07 -4.79 0.26
CA MET A 38 7.31 -4.98 1.70
C MET A 38 6.09 -4.56 2.53
N THR A 39 5.54 -3.36 2.28
CA THR A 39 4.35 -2.87 2.99
C THR A 39 3.13 -3.74 2.71
N HIS A 40 2.94 -4.19 1.47
CA HIS A 40 1.84 -5.10 1.11
C HIS A 40 1.91 -6.42 1.90
N ASN A 41 3.11 -7.02 2.01
CA ASN A 41 3.31 -8.23 2.79
C ASN A 41 3.04 -8.04 4.29
N LEU A 42 3.38 -6.88 4.86
CA LEU A 42 3.02 -6.58 6.25
C LEU A 42 1.50 -6.51 6.41
N LEU A 43 0.80 -5.78 5.53
CA LEU A 43 -0.66 -5.68 5.58
C LEU A 43 -1.35 -7.05 5.53
N LEU A 44 -0.86 -7.95 4.67
CA LEU A 44 -1.36 -9.32 4.56
C LEU A 44 -1.15 -10.10 5.87
N ASN A 45 0.07 -10.11 6.40
CA ASN A 45 0.40 -10.87 7.61
C ASN A 45 -0.29 -10.35 8.87
N TYR A 46 -0.58 -9.05 8.94
CA TYR A 46 -1.37 -8.47 10.03
C TYR A 46 -2.89 -8.62 9.84
N GLY A 47 -3.36 -9.24 8.76
CA GLY A 47 -4.79 -9.41 8.47
C GLY A 47 -5.53 -8.09 8.22
N LEU A 48 -4.80 -7.03 7.84
CA LEU A 48 -5.35 -5.71 7.53
C LEU A 48 -5.88 -5.63 6.10
N TYR A 49 -5.48 -6.57 5.25
CA TYR A 49 -6.01 -6.73 3.90
C TYR A 49 -7.38 -7.44 3.96
N ARG A 50 -8.47 -6.70 3.76
CA ARG A 50 -9.86 -7.19 3.74
C ARG A 50 -10.76 -6.34 2.86
#